data_AF-G4RKS1-F1
#
_entry.id   AF-G4RKS1-F1
#
_cell.length_a   1.000
_cell.length_b   1.000
_cell.length_c   1.000
_cell.angle_alpha   90.00
_cell.angle_beta   90.00
_cell.angle_gamma   90.00
#
_symmetry.space_group_name_H-M   'P 1'
#
loop_
_entity.id
_entity.type
_entity.pdbx_description
1 polymer ?
#
loop_
_entity_poly.entity_id
_entity_poly.type
_entity_poly.pdbx_seq_one_letter_code
_entity_poly.pdbx_strand_id
1 'polypeptide(L)'
;MKGRTRYISGLLVYIDLMSRSKGSTIVIKTEKICGTDRRCSWAIYEIMKRYEDMGLATKWKKGTWVIDRKNIDIMKKDILATLPYR
;
A
#
# COMPACT_ATOMS: atom_id res chain seq x y z
N MET A 1 -1.44 10.44 -17.13
CA MET A 1 -1.52 9.64 -15.88
C MET A 1 -0.58 10.12 -14.76
N LYS A 2 -0.42 11.44 -14.52
CA LYS A 2 0.56 11.99 -13.53
C LYS A 2 0.16 11.84 -12.04
N GLY A 3 -1.11 11.56 -11.74
CA GLY A 3 -1.61 11.53 -10.36
C GLY A 3 -1.37 10.23 -9.58
N ARG A 4 -1.45 9.07 -10.25
CA ARG A 4 -1.31 7.74 -9.61
C ARG A 4 0.07 7.52 -9.00
N THR A 5 1.12 8.00 -9.67
CA THR A 5 2.51 7.90 -9.22
C THR A 5 2.70 8.48 -7.83
N ARG A 6 2.12 9.67 -7.56
CA ARG A 6 2.25 10.33 -6.24
C ARG A 6 1.60 9.52 -5.12
N TYR A 7 0.46 8.88 -5.39
CA TYR A 7 -0.24 8.05 -4.42
C TYR A 7 0.52 6.76 -4.11
N ILE A 8 1.10 6.14 -5.15
CA ILE A 8 1.94 4.95 -5.03
C ILE A 8 3.22 5.26 -4.22
N SER A 9 3.87 6.40 -4.49
CA SER A 9 5.03 6.83 -3.71
C SER A 9 4.69 7.03 -2.23
N GLY A 10 3.52 7.60 -1.92
CA GLY A 10 3.04 7.75 -0.54
C GLY A 10 2.84 6.40 0.17
N LEU A 11 2.30 5.41 -0.54
CA LEU A 11 2.15 4.05 -0.03
C LEU A 11 3.50 3.39 0.27
N LEU A 12 4.49 3.52 -0.64
CA LEU A 12 5.83 2.97 -0.44
C LEU A 12 6.51 3.56 0.80
N VAL A 13 6.46 4.88 0.97
CA VAL A 13 7.04 5.55 2.15
C VAL A 13 6.36 5.06 3.43
N TYR A 14 5.03 4.93 3.42
CA TYR A 14 4.28 4.45 4.57
C TYR A 14 4.64 2.99 4.91
N ILE A 15 4.73 2.12 3.90
CA ILE A 15 5.18 0.73 4.09
C ILE A 15 6.59 0.70 4.66
N ASP A 16 7.52 1.54 4.17
CA ASP A 16 8.89 1.59 4.69
C ASP A 16 8.92 1.99 6.16
N LEU A 17 8.19 3.04 6.54
CA LEU A 17 8.06 3.50 7.91
C LEU A 17 7.50 2.41 8.83
N MET A 18 6.41 1.75 8.42
CA MET A 18 5.80 0.67 9.19
C MET A 18 6.69 -0.58 9.24
N SER A 19 7.46 -0.84 8.18
CA SER A 19 8.44 -1.93 8.13
C SER A 19 9.67 -1.71 9.03
N ARG A 20 9.80 -0.56 9.69
CA ARG A 20 10.79 -0.31 10.75
C ARG A 20 10.25 -0.58 12.14
N SER A 21 8.92 -0.67 12.29
CA SER A 21 8.27 -1.01 13.57
C SER A 21 8.43 -2.49 13.89
N LYS A 22 8.43 -2.86 15.19
CA LYS A 22 8.48 -4.27 15.62
C LYS A 22 7.13 -4.97 15.34
N GLY A 23 7.16 -6.25 14.97
CA GLY A 23 5.95 -7.07 14.75
C GLY A 23 6.01 -7.95 13.49
N SER A 24 5.18 -8.99 13.45
CA SER A 24 5.04 -9.91 12.30
C SER A 24 4.14 -9.36 11.19
N THR A 25 3.33 -8.34 11.49
CA THR A 25 2.39 -7.73 10.54
C THR A 25 2.51 -6.21 10.57
N ILE A 26 2.16 -5.58 9.46
CA ILE A 26 2.00 -4.13 9.34
C ILE A 26 0.55 -3.78 9.04
N VAL A 27 0.10 -2.65 9.56
CA VAL A 27 -1.26 -2.14 9.32
C VAL A 27 -1.17 -0.92 8.42
N ILE A 28 -1.83 -0.99 7.26
CA ILE A 28 -1.96 0.12 6.33
C ILE A 28 -3.30 0.79 6.54
N LYS A 29 -3.29 2.08 6.88
CA LYS A 29 -4.49 2.91 6.99
C LYS A 29 -4.53 3.92 5.85
N THR A 30 -5.51 3.77 4.96
CA THR A 30 -5.64 4.63 3.76
C THR A 30 -5.80 6.10 4.15
N GLU A 31 -6.52 6.40 5.22
CA GLU A 31 -6.67 7.75 5.78
C GLU A 31 -5.34 8.39 6.21
N LYS A 32 -4.34 7.59 6.64
CA LYS A 32 -3.02 8.09 7.05
C LYS A 32 -2.14 8.45 5.86
N ILE A 33 -2.44 7.89 4.69
CA ILE A 33 -1.69 8.14 3.44
C ILE A 33 -2.39 9.24 2.64
N CYS A 34 -3.70 9.14 2.49
CA CYS A 34 -4.50 9.96 1.59
C CYS A 34 -5.24 11.11 2.28
N GLY A 35 -5.36 11.11 3.61
CA GLY A 35 -6.21 12.06 4.32
C GLY A 35 -7.65 11.99 3.82
N THR A 36 -8.15 13.11 3.30
CA THR A 36 -9.50 13.26 2.73
C THR A 36 -9.54 13.17 1.20
N ASP A 37 -8.41 12.95 0.52
CA ASP A 37 -8.35 12.82 -0.94
C ASP A 37 -9.02 11.50 -1.38
N ARG A 38 -10.21 11.63 -1.98
CA ARG A 38 -11.01 10.50 -2.49
C ARG A 38 -10.35 9.82 -3.69
N ARG A 39 -9.63 10.54 -4.55
CA ARG A 39 -8.93 9.97 -5.71
C ARG A 39 -7.73 9.15 -5.26
N CYS A 40 -6.99 9.64 -4.28
CA CYS A 40 -5.93 8.88 -3.60
C CYS A 40 -6.52 7.61 -2.97
N SER A 41 -7.61 7.75 -2.21
CA SER A 41 -8.23 6.62 -1.50
C SER A 41 -8.69 5.52 -2.44
N TRP A 42 -9.28 5.88 -3.58
CA TRP A 42 -9.67 4.93 -4.62
C TRP A 42 -8.46 4.25 -5.26
N ALA A 43 -7.42 5.01 -5.62
CA ALA A 43 -6.21 4.44 -6.21
C ALA A 43 -5.51 3.44 -5.26
N ILE A 44 -5.40 3.77 -3.98
CA ILE A 44 -4.85 2.87 -2.95
C ILE A 44 -5.77 1.65 -2.77
N TYR A 45 -7.08 1.84 -2.80
CA TYR A 45 -8.03 0.73 -2.69
C TYR A 45 -7.86 -0.28 -3.83
N GLU A 46 -7.77 0.16 -5.09
CA GLU A 46 -7.56 -0.74 -6.24
C GLU A 46 -6.26 -1.55 -6.10
N ILE A 47 -5.17 -0.89 -5.68
CA ILE A 47 -3.87 -1.55 -5.46
C ILE A 47 -3.96 -2.59 -4.34
N MET A 48 -4.49 -2.18 -3.18
CA MET A 48 -4.60 -3.08 -2.03
C MET A 48 -5.58 -4.23 -2.28
N LYS A 49 -6.64 -3.99 -3.07
CA LYS A 49 -7.57 -5.03 -3.48
C LYS A 49 -6.89 -6.07 -4.37
N ARG A 50 -6.05 -5.65 -5.32
CA ARG A 50 -5.23 -6.58 -6.10
C ARG A 50 -4.31 -7.43 -5.21
N TYR A 51 -3.68 -6.82 -4.19
CA TYR A 51 -2.86 -7.57 -3.24
C TYR A 51 -3.67 -8.50 -2.33
N GLU A 52 -4.93 -8.17 -2.05
CA GLU A 52 -5.87 -9.08 -1.40
C GLU A 52 -6.12 -10.33 -2.24
N ASP A 53 -6.44 -10.12 -3.51
CA ASP A 53 -6.77 -11.21 -4.44
C ASP A 53 -5.55 -12.11 -4.70
N MET A 54 -4.34 -11.57 -4.56
CA MET A 54 -3.07 -12.32 -4.61
C MET A 54 -2.68 -12.98 -3.27
N GLY A 55 -3.45 -12.79 -2.19
CA GLY A 55 -3.14 -13.32 -0.86
C GLY A 55 -1.97 -12.64 -0.14
N LEU A 56 -1.53 -11.47 -0.62
CA LEU A 56 -0.41 -10.71 -0.04
C LEU A 56 -0.86 -9.77 1.09
N ALA A 57 -2.12 -9.32 1.04
CA ALA A 57 -2.74 -8.46 2.04
C ALA A 57 -4.10 -9.01 2.47
N THR A 58 -4.58 -8.60 3.64
CA THR A 58 -5.91 -8.95 4.15
C THR A 58 -6.66 -7.69 4.53
N LYS A 59 -7.89 -7.54 4.05
CA LYS A 59 -8.75 -6.42 4.45
C LYS A 59 -9.23 -6.63 5.88
N TRP A 60 -8.88 -5.71 6.76
CA TRP A 60 -9.32 -5.77 8.15
C TRP A 60 -10.65 -5.03 8.35
N LYS A 61 -10.74 -3.81 7.82
CA LYS A 61 -11.96 -2.99 7.83
C LYS A 61 -11.89 -1.97 6.70
N LYS A 62 -12.93 -1.15 6.55
CA LYS A 62 -12.95 -0.08 5.54
C LYS A 62 -11.68 0.79 5.63
N GLY A 63 -10.95 0.89 4.52
CA GLY A 63 -9.72 1.67 4.42
C GLY A 63 -8.53 1.15 5.22
N THR A 64 -8.63 -0.02 5.86
CA THR A 64 -7.55 -0.62 6.66
C THR A 64 -7.20 -2.02 6.18
N TRP A 65 -5.91 -2.24 5.96
CA TRP A 65 -5.36 -3.50 5.48
C TRP A 65 -4.26 -3.98 6.41
N VAL A 66 -4.11 -5.30 6.51
CA VAL A 66 -3.05 -5.95 7.26
C VAL A 66 -2.18 -6.70 6.25
N ILE A 67 -0.87 -6.56 6.38
CA ILE A 67 0.10 -7.22 5.51
C ILE A 67 1.07 -7.99 6.42
N ASP A 68 1.31 -9.26 6.11
CA ASP A 68 2.38 -10.01 6.77
C ASP A 68 3.74 -9.47 6.33
N ARG A 69 4.67 -9.30 7.27
CA ARG A 69 5.97 -8.70 6.99
C ARG A 69 6.75 -9.47 5.92
N LYS A 70 6.55 -10.80 5.81
CA LYS A 70 7.18 -11.63 4.78
C LYS A 70 6.76 -11.24 3.36
N ASN A 71 5.58 -10.63 3.21
CA ASN A 71 5.03 -10.22 1.92
C ASN A 71 5.50 -8.82 1.49
N ILE A 72 6.10 -8.04 2.39
CA ILE A 72 6.49 -6.64 2.11
C ILE A 72 7.49 -6.55 0.96
N ASP A 73 8.49 -7.43 0.93
CA ASP A 73 9.53 -7.40 -0.11
C ASP A 73 8.93 -7.64 -1.51
N ILE A 74 8.02 -8.61 -1.61
CA ILE A 74 7.29 -8.93 -2.85
C ILE A 74 6.46 -7.73 -3.29
N MET A 75 5.70 -7.12 -2.37
CA MET A 75 4.90 -5.93 -2.68
C MET A 75 5.77 -4.74 -3.10
N LYS A 76 6.88 -4.48 -2.40
CA LYS A 76 7.81 -3.40 -2.78
C LYS A 76 8.36 -3.60 -4.19
N LYS A 77 8.76 -4.83 -4.54
CA LYS A 77 9.25 -5.17 -5.89
C LYS A 77 8.17 -4.98 -6.95
N ASP A 78 6.94 -5.45 -6.70
CA ASP A 78 5.82 -5.29 -7.64
C ASP A 78 5.43 -3.82 -7.86
N ILE A 79 5.42 -3.02 -6.78
CA ILE A 79 5.16 -1.58 -6.87
C ILE A 79 6.25 -0.88 -7.69
N LEU A 80 7.53 -1.20 -7.43
CA LEU A 80 8.65 -0.61 -8.16
C LEU A 80 8.64 -1.00 -9.64
N ALA A 81 8.23 -2.23 -9.97
CA ALA A 81 8.06 -2.68 -11.35
C ALA A 81 6.86 -2.02 -12.06
N THR A 82 5.83 -1.64 -11.29
CA THR A 82 4.62 -0.97 -11.81
C THR A 82 4.84 0.54 -12.01
N LEU A 83 5.80 1.14 -11.31
CA LEU A 83 6.18 2.52 -11.53
C LEU A 83 7.03 2.63 -12.81
N PRO A 84 6.68 3.52 -13.77
CA PRO A 84 7.61 3.81 -14.85
C PRO A 84 8.84 4.46 -14.21
N TYR A 85 9.93 3.69 -14.13
CA TYR A 85 11.24 4.19 -13.79
C TYR A 85 11.54 5.33 -14.78
N ARG A 86 11.63 6.55 -14.26
CA ARG A 86 11.90 7.74 -15.08
C ARG A 86 13.39 7.91 -15.25
#